data_AF-A0A2E4DHL8-F1
#
_entry.id   AF-A0A2E4DHL8-F1
#
_cell.length_a   1.000
_cell.length_b   1.000
_cell.length_c   1.000
_cell.angle_alpha   90.00
_cell.angle_beta   90.00
_cell.angle_gamma   90.00
#
_symmetry.space_group_name_H-M   'P 1'
#
loop_
_entity.id
_entity.type
_entity.pdbx_description
1 polymer ?
#
loop_
_entity_poly.entity_id
_entity_poly.type
_entity_poly.pdbx_seq_one_letter_code
_entity_poly.pdbx_strand_id
1 'polypeptide(L)'
;MSEVSLFDLLKEGDIDNCYQFTDQASQGGEHLVQYLNTLLHYSASIKWEKETTDHPLIVINSIKNIISDNREKPSEILLKYCLDVIIEKPVRDDNKCIDRVNNDGIGSAVFVGGLEDAIQSGDWEKAKITAAKIFLASDNSRAVIDTISDIGLQNIENNGLFIFHMLRAFHFKQEKTHIWTYACCLIDILQSSSLPEPHNRKDLEPNNLIDQILSYHDVELLVTYIAIYRIWGGDYIRQNSYNREISHWLSKIDSSFKKMDINESKIKLDKNIIYNNYIDVAENIISQKSSVRQISINIIILEAIRYIEIIKPDKNLYYYANQIINS
;
A
#
# COMPACT_ATOMS: atom_id res chain seq x y z
N MET A 1 6.95 34.96 -8.35
CA MET A 1 7.71 33.91 -7.64
C MET A 1 6.91 32.64 -7.81
N SER A 2 7.45 31.61 -8.44
CA SER A 2 6.79 30.30 -8.50
C SER A 2 6.64 29.78 -7.07
N GLU A 3 5.43 29.39 -6.66
CA GLU A 3 5.26 28.61 -5.43
C GLU A 3 6.16 27.38 -5.54
N VAL A 4 7.12 27.26 -4.63
CA VAL A 4 8.00 26.09 -4.58
C VAL A 4 7.15 24.90 -4.17
N SER A 5 7.16 23.82 -4.96
CA SER A 5 6.33 22.65 -4.64
C SER A 5 7.01 21.78 -3.58
N LEU A 6 6.21 21.21 -2.66
CA LEU A 6 6.72 20.25 -1.68
C LEU A 6 7.43 19.05 -2.34
N PHE A 7 7.00 18.65 -3.53
CA PHE A 7 7.66 17.56 -4.27
C PHE A 7 9.10 17.92 -4.66
N ASP A 8 9.33 19.15 -5.11
CA ASP A 8 10.67 19.62 -5.49
C ASP A 8 11.56 19.77 -4.26
N LEU A 9 11.05 20.30 -3.15
CA LEU A 9 11.78 20.39 -1.89
C LEU A 9 12.21 19.02 -1.36
N LEU A 10 11.32 18.01 -1.44
CA LEU A 10 11.64 16.64 -1.07
C LEU A 10 12.77 16.07 -1.94
N LYS A 11 12.75 16.37 -3.24
CA LYS A 11 13.78 15.94 -4.19
C LYS A 11 15.12 16.63 -3.95
N GLU A 12 15.10 17.89 -3.53
CA GLU A 12 16.28 18.68 -3.17
C GLU A 12 16.83 18.33 -1.78
N GLY A 13 16.04 17.66 -0.94
CA GLY A 13 16.40 17.34 0.44
C GLY A 13 16.32 18.55 1.38
N ASP A 14 15.53 19.58 1.03
CA ASP A 14 15.36 20.79 1.85
C ASP A 14 14.36 20.54 2.98
N ILE A 15 14.88 19.97 4.06
CA ILE A 15 14.09 19.49 5.21
C ILE A 15 13.33 20.62 5.90
N ASP A 16 14.00 21.74 6.16
CA ASP A 16 13.43 22.85 6.93
C ASP A 16 12.22 23.46 6.22
N ASN A 17 12.29 23.59 4.88
CA ASN A 17 11.17 24.08 4.09
C ASN A 17 10.08 23.01 3.91
N CYS A 18 10.41 21.71 3.88
CA CYS A 18 9.40 20.65 3.91
C CYS A 18 8.53 20.70 5.19
N TYR A 19 9.11 21.02 6.34
CA TYR A 19 8.37 21.12 7.60
C TYR A 19 7.35 22.26 7.62
N GLN A 20 7.56 23.36 6.89
CA GLN A 20 6.55 24.43 6.80
C GLN A 20 5.23 23.95 6.17
N PHE A 21 5.28 22.96 5.27
CA PHE A 21 4.07 22.34 4.73
C PHE A 21 3.32 21.48 5.76
N THR A 22 4.01 20.96 6.78
CA THR A 22 3.34 20.25 7.89
C THR A 22 2.49 21.18 8.74
N ASP A 23 2.97 22.41 8.97
CA ASP A 23 2.24 23.42 9.75
C ASP A 23 0.95 23.88 9.06
N GLN A 24 0.92 23.88 7.73
CA GLN A 24 -0.30 24.14 6.96
C GLN A 24 -1.22 22.92 6.93
N ALA A 25 -0.66 21.73 6.72
CA ALA A 25 -1.41 20.48 6.71
C ALA A 25 -2.06 20.16 8.06
N SER A 26 -1.45 20.59 9.18
CA SER A 26 -1.98 20.40 10.53
C SER A 26 -3.30 21.17 10.79
N GLN A 27 -3.63 22.14 9.92
CA GLN A 27 -4.88 22.90 9.96
C GLN A 27 -6.04 22.16 9.26
N GLY A 28 -5.79 20.99 8.67
CA GLY A 28 -6.81 20.18 8.01
C GLY A 28 -7.20 20.69 6.61
N GLY A 29 -8.41 20.34 6.18
CA GLY A 29 -9.00 20.82 4.94
C GLY A 29 -8.21 20.47 3.67
N GLU A 30 -8.16 21.40 2.72
CA GLU A 30 -7.51 21.19 1.43
C GLU A 30 -5.99 21.06 1.56
N HIS A 31 -5.35 21.80 2.47
CA HIS A 31 -3.91 21.71 2.70
C HIS A 31 -3.48 20.31 3.16
N LEU A 32 -4.23 19.71 4.08
CA LEU A 32 -3.99 18.31 4.49
C LEU A 32 -4.06 17.35 3.31
N VAL A 33 -5.08 17.52 2.46
CA VAL A 33 -5.32 16.65 1.32
C VAL A 33 -4.22 16.80 0.26
N GLN A 34 -3.84 18.03 -0.08
CA GLN A 34 -2.74 18.32 -1.02
C GLN A 34 -1.41 17.77 -0.49
N TYR A 35 -1.11 17.99 0.79
CA TYR A 35 0.07 17.48 1.45
C TYR A 35 0.17 15.96 1.36
N LEU A 36 -0.86 15.24 1.81
CA LEU A 36 -0.88 13.78 1.79
C LEU A 36 -0.82 13.22 0.36
N ASN A 37 -1.48 13.88 -0.60
CA ASN A 37 -1.41 13.49 -2.01
C ASN A 37 0.03 13.60 -2.55
N THR A 38 0.72 14.71 -2.26
CA THR A 38 2.12 14.89 -2.63
C THR A 38 3.01 13.83 -2.00
N LEU A 39 2.83 13.52 -0.71
CA LEU A 39 3.63 12.48 -0.05
C LEU A 39 3.40 11.09 -0.65
N LEU A 40 2.15 10.74 -0.97
CA LEU A 40 1.81 9.47 -1.63
C LEU A 40 2.39 9.40 -3.05
N HIS A 41 2.33 10.50 -3.80
CA HIS A 41 2.92 10.58 -5.13
C HIS A 41 4.44 10.47 -5.07
N TYR A 42 5.10 11.23 -4.18
CA TYR A 42 6.53 11.15 -3.96
C TYR A 42 6.94 9.73 -3.54
N SER A 43 6.18 9.11 -2.63
CA SER A 43 6.42 7.73 -2.21
C SER A 43 6.39 6.75 -3.38
N ALA A 44 5.42 6.90 -4.30
CA ALA A 44 5.35 6.10 -5.51
C ALA A 44 6.51 6.37 -6.47
N SER A 45 7.07 7.59 -6.50
CA SER A 45 8.20 7.98 -7.34
C SER A 45 9.56 7.45 -6.85
N ILE A 46 9.68 6.97 -5.61
CA ILE A 46 10.95 6.52 -5.03
C ILE A 46 11.52 5.32 -5.80
N LYS A 47 12.82 5.38 -6.13
CA LYS A 47 13.54 4.21 -6.62
C LYS A 47 13.73 3.22 -5.47
N TRP A 48 12.93 2.16 -5.45
CA TRP A 48 12.93 1.17 -4.37
C TRP A 48 13.64 -0.12 -4.78
N GLU A 49 14.63 -0.52 -3.99
CA GLU A 49 15.46 -1.72 -4.23
C GLU A 49 15.50 -2.65 -3.00
N LYS A 50 14.58 -2.44 -2.05
CA LYS A 50 14.47 -3.24 -0.81
C LYS A 50 13.20 -4.10 -0.88
N GLU A 51 12.92 -4.82 0.21
CA GLU A 51 11.70 -5.63 0.38
C GLU A 51 10.44 -4.81 0.08
N THR A 52 9.49 -5.43 -0.63
CA THR A 52 8.20 -4.83 -1.03
C THR A 52 7.39 -4.37 0.18
N THR A 53 7.44 -5.13 1.28
CA THR A 53 6.72 -4.85 2.54
C THR A 53 7.27 -3.64 3.29
N ASP A 54 8.52 -3.24 3.03
CA ASP A 54 9.16 -2.07 3.64
C ASP A 54 8.94 -0.78 2.81
N HIS A 55 8.17 -0.84 1.71
CA HIS A 55 8.02 0.30 0.80
C HIS A 55 7.32 1.49 1.49
N PRO A 56 7.87 2.73 1.40
CA PRO A 56 7.37 3.90 2.14
C PRO A 56 5.88 4.19 1.92
N LEU A 57 5.39 4.00 0.69
CA LEU A 57 3.99 4.17 0.34
C LEU A 57 3.02 3.42 1.29
N ILE A 58 3.42 2.24 1.80
CA ILE A 58 2.61 1.44 2.72
C ILE A 58 2.36 2.22 4.00
N VAL A 59 3.43 2.65 4.70
CA VAL A 59 3.33 3.39 5.96
C VAL A 59 2.69 4.77 5.79
N ILE A 60 2.99 5.51 4.72
CA ILE A 60 2.35 6.82 4.45
C ILE A 60 0.83 6.64 4.29
N ASN A 61 0.41 5.61 3.56
CA ASN A 61 -1.00 5.31 3.38
C ASN A 61 -1.68 4.79 4.67
N SER A 62 -0.94 4.09 5.54
CA SER A 62 -1.41 3.70 6.88
C SER A 62 -1.64 4.92 7.78
N ILE A 63 -0.66 5.83 7.85
CA ILE A 63 -0.76 7.07 8.62
C ILE A 63 -1.93 7.92 8.13
N LYS A 64 -2.09 8.06 6.81
CA LYS A 64 -3.25 8.74 6.22
C LYS A 64 -4.58 8.19 6.75
N ASN A 65 -4.71 6.86 6.84
CA ASN A 65 -5.95 6.25 7.33
C ASN A 65 -6.15 6.49 8.84
N ILE A 66 -5.08 6.49 9.65
CA ILE A 66 -5.14 6.82 11.09
C ILE A 66 -5.51 8.30 11.29
N ILE A 67 -4.86 9.23 10.58
CA ILE A 67 -5.17 10.67 10.62
C ILE A 67 -6.63 10.93 10.24
N SER A 68 -7.23 10.08 9.41
CA SER A 68 -8.63 10.25 8.99
C SER A 68 -9.65 10.16 10.13
N ASP A 69 -9.25 9.67 11.31
CA ASP A 69 -10.05 9.69 12.55
C ASP A 69 -10.26 11.11 13.08
N ASN A 70 -9.37 12.06 12.76
CA ASN A 70 -9.53 13.48 13.06
C ASN A 70 -8.97 14.36 11.93
N ARG A 71 -9.84 14.68 10.96
CA ARG A 71 -9.47 15.49 9.78
C ARG A 71 -9.47 17.00 10.04
N GLU A 72 -10.16 17.44 11.09
CA GLU A 72 -10.25 18.86 11.46
C GLU A 72 -8.98 19.33 12.17
N LYS A 73 -8.39 18.44 12.97
CA LYS A 73 -7.12 18.67 13.66
C LYS A 73 -6.22 17.44 13.52
N PRO A 74 -5.66 17.20 12.31
CA PRO A 74 -4.76 16.08 12.08
C PRO A 74 -3.49 16.21 12.93
N SER A 75 -2.92 15.06 13.33
CA SER A 75 -1.70 15.02 14.14
C SER A 75 -0.49 15.53 13.35
N GLU A 76 0.12 16.59 13.86
CA GLU A 76 1.36 17.14 13.32
C GLU A 76 2.53 16.16 13.46
N ILE A 77 2.59 15.39 14.55
CA ILE A 77 3.63 14.37 14.78
C ILE A 77 3.56 13.31 13.67
N LEU A 78 2.36 12.83 13.35
CA LEU A 78 2.17 11.85 12.28
C LEU A 78 2.52 12.43 10.89
N LEU A 79 2.15 13.69 10.63
CA LEU A 79 2.49 14.35 9.38
C LEU A 79 4.00 14.54 9.22
N LYS A 80 4.70 14.98 10.28
CA LYS A 80 6.16 15.12 10.28
C LYS A 80 6.87 13.80 10.06
N TYR A 81 6.43 12.73 10.74
CA TYR A 81 7.00 11.41 10.56
C TYR A 81 6.86 10.88 9.12
N CYS A 82 5.78 11.23 8.42
CA CYS A 82 5.66 10.91 6.99
C CYS A 82 6.80 11.51 6.15
N LEU A 83 7.32 12.70 6.49
CA LEU A 83 8.52 13.26 5.84
C LEU A 83 9.75 12.44 6.18
N ASP A 84 9.99 12.15 7.47
CA ASP A 84 11.13 11.36 7.93
C ASP A 84 11.24 10.00 7.22
N VAL A 85 10.09 9.41 6.89
CA VAL A 85 10.01 8.16 6.15
C VAL A 85 10.50 8.29 4.71
N ILE A 86 10.31 9.42 4.02
CA ILE A 86 10.56 9.56 2.57
C ILE A 86 11.73 10.47 2.23
N ILE A 87 12.20 11.28 3.16
CA ILE A 87 13.23 12.29 2.92
C ILE A 87 14.54 11.65 2.46
N GLU A 88 15.28 12.38 1.62
CA GLU A 88 16.55 11.94 1.03
C GLU A 88 16.47 10.67 0.15
N LYS A 89 15.28 10.10 -0.07
CA LYS A 89 15.12 8.95 -0.96
C LYS A 89 15.13 9.39 -2.41
N PRO A 90 15.97 8.78 -3.26
CA PRO A 90 16.05 9.14 -4.67
C PRO A 90 14.76 8.75 -5.39
N VAL A 91 14.29 9.63 -6.28
CA VAL A 91 13.16 9.37 -7.16
C VAL A 91 13.62 8.89 -8.53
N ARG A 92 12.79 8.07 -9.18
CA ARG A 92 13.01 7.61 -10.55
C ARG A 92 12.73 8.72 -11.56
N ASP A 93 13.32 8.56 -12.74
CA ASP A 93 12.93 9.31 -13.93
C ASP A 93 11.93 8.50 -14.75
N ASP A 94 10.65 8.62 -14.40
CA ASP A 94 9.57 7.88 -15.06
C ASP A 94 9.29 8.42 -16.48
N ASN A 95 9.65 9.68 -16.78
CA ASN A 95 9.40 10.34 -18.07
C ASN A 95 10.24 9.75 -19.20
N LYS A 96 11.46 9.28 -18.89
CA LYS A 96 12.38 8.69 -19.87
C LYS A 96 11.74 7.61 -20.75
N CYS A 97 10.85 6.79 -20.19
CA CYS A 97 10.17 5.75 -20.97
C CYS A 97 9.08 6.31 -21.89
N ILE A 98 8.32 7.30 -21.42
CA ILE A 98 7.27 7.97 -22.20
C ILE A 98 7.90 8.73 -23.36
N ASP A 99 9.00 9.45 -23.11
CA ASP A 99 9.71 10.20 -24.14
C ASP A 99 10.26 9.28 -25.24
N ARG A 100 10.82 8.12 -24.86
CA ARG A 100 11.26 7.10 -25.81
C ARG A 100 10.10 6.63 -26.70
N VAL A 101 8.94 6.29 -26.10
CA VAL A 101 7.78 5.80 -26.85
C VAL A 101 7.18 6.88 -27.76
N ASN A 102 7.14 8.14 -27.32
CA ASN A 102 6.70 9.25 -28.16
C ASN A 102 7.61 9.45 -29.38
N ASN A 103 8.93 9.34 -29.20
CA ASN A 103 9.91 9.48 -30.28
C ASN A 103 9.89 8.31 -31.28
N ASP A 104 9.76 7.08 -30.78
CA ASP A 104 9.68 5.86 -31.61
C ASP A 104 8.31 5.72 -32.30
N GLY A 105 7.33 6.52 -31.87
CA GLY A 105 5.92 6.41 -32.25
C GLY A 105 5.20 5.30 -31.48
N ILE A 106 3.93 5.53 -31.16
CA ILE A 106 3.08 4.54 -30.47
C ILE A 106 3.00 3.23 -31.31
N GLY A 107 3.04 3.34 -32.65
CA GLY A 107 3.01 2.19 -33.56
C GLY A 107 1.66 1.45 -33.54
N SER A 108 1.61 0.24 -34.12
CA SER A 108 0.41 -0.60 -34.28
C SER A 108 -0.46 -0.75 -33.03
N ALA A 109 -1.73 -1.16 -33.20
CA ALA A 109 -2.67 -1.40 -32.10
C ALA A 109 -2.05 -2.19 -30.94
N VAL A 110 -2.06 -1.58 -29.75
CA VAL A 110 -1.51 -2.18 -28.53
C VAL A 110 -2.67 -2.67 -27.67
N PHE A 111 -2.58 -3.92 -27.23
CA PHE A 111 -3.63 -4.59 -26.47
C PHE A 111 -3.15 -4.95 -25.08
N VAL A 112 -4.09 -4.93 -24.14
CA VAL A 112 -3.89 -5.32 -22.75
C VAL A 112 -3.33 -6.74 -22.62
N GLY A 113 -3.78 -7.69 -23.46
CA GLY A 113 -3.23 -9.05 -23.47
C GLY A 113 -1.72 -9.10 -23.75
N GLY A 114 -1.19 -8.20 -24.59
CA GLY A 114 0.26 -8.13 -24.83
C GLY A 114 1.05 -7.62 -23.62
N LEU A 115 0.43 -6.81 -22.76
CA LEU A 115 1.02 -6.41 -21.48
C LEU A 115 0.98 -7.57 -20.49
N GLU A 116 -0.15 -8.28 -20.40
CA GLU A 116 -0.30 -9.47 -19.57
C GLU A 116 0.76 -10.53 -19.92
N ASP A 117 0.92 -10.86 -21.20
CA ASP A 117 1.94 -11.81 -21.69
C ASP A 117 3.37 -11.39 -21.34
N ALA A 118 3.70 -10.10 -21.49
CA ALA A 118 5.04 -9.59 -21.21
C ALA A 118 5.38 -9.66 -19.71
N ILE A 119 4.41 -9.34 -18.84
CA ILE A 119 4.58 -9.45 -17.39
C ILE A 119 4.70 -10.92 -16.98
N GLN A 120 3.83 -11.79 -17.48
CA GLN A 120 3.82 -13.23 -17.15
C GLN A 120 5.11 -13.93 -17.58
N SER A 121 5.68 -13.53 -18.72
CA SER A 121 6.96 -14.06 -19.22
C SER A 121 8.20 -13.45 -18.57
N GLY A 122 8.04 -12.42 -17.71
CA GLY A 122 9.15 -11.71 -17.08
C GLY A 122 9.95 -10.81 -18.03
N ASP A 123 9.43 -10.49 -19.22
CA ASP A 123 10.03 -9.53 -20.14
C ASP A 123 9.66 -8.10 -19.73
N TRP A 124 10.33 -7.61 -18.68
CA TRP A 124 10.01 -6.33 -18.05
C TRP A 124 10.31 -5.11 -18.93
N GLU A 125 11.27 -5.18 -19.86
CA GLU A 125 11.48 -4.11 -20.84
C GLU A 125 10.29 -4.02 -21.78
N LYS A 126 9.84 -5.15 -22.34
CA LYS A 126 8.64 -5.20 -23.18
C LYS A 126 7.39 -4.82 -22.41
N ALA A 127 7.25 -5.25 -21.15
CA ALA A 127 6.13 -4.88 -20.30
C ALA A 127 6.06 -3.36 -20.10
N LYS A 128 7.18 -2.71 -19.78
CA LYS A 128 7.24 -1.25 -19.57
C LYS A 128 6.93 -0.47 -20.85
N ILE A 129 7.47 -0.89 -22.00
CA ILE A 129 7.17 -0.27 -23.30
C ILE A 129 5.69 -0.46 -23.67
N THR A 130 5.15 -1.66 -23.47
CA THR A 130 3.74 -1.97 -23.79
C THR A 130 2.79 -1.18 -22.89
N ALA A 131 3.08 -1.10 -21.59
CA ALA A 131 2.35 -0.28 -20.63
C ALA A 131 2.35 1.20 -21.03
N ALA A 132 3.52 1.76 -21.38
CA ALA A 132 3.65 3.15 -21.83
C ALA A 132 2.82 3.42 -23.10
N LYS A 133 2.84 2.51 -24.08
CA LYS A 133 2.02 2.64 -25.30
C LYS A 133 0.53 2.59 -25.01
N ILE A 134 0.07 1.67 -24.15
CA ILE A 134 -1.34 1.59 -23.74
C ILE A 134 -1.73 2.89 -23.03
N PHE A 135 -0.90 3.36 -22.08
CA PHE A 135 -1.12 4.59 -21.33
C PHE A 135 -1.32 5.79 -22.27
N LEU A 136 -0.42 5.99 -23.22
CA LEU A 136 -0.49 7.09 -24.19
C LEU A 136 -1.66 6.96 -25.18
N ALA A 137 -1.91 5.76 -25.70
CA ALA A 137 -2.97 5.50 -26.67
C ALA A 137 -4.39 5.63 -26.08
N SER A 138 -4.52 5.58 -24.76
CA SER A 138 -5.81 5.57 -24.04
C SER A 138 -6.08 6.86 -23.27
N ASP A 139 -5.47 7.99 -23.67
CA ASP A 139 -5.58 9.28 -22.97
C ASP A 139 -5.23 9.19 -21.48
N ASN A 140 -4.09 8.55 -21.20
CA ASN A 140 -3.54 8.35 -19.85
C ASN A 140 -4.45 7.50 -18.95
N SER A 141 -5.02 6.41 -19.47
CA SER A 141 -5.98 5.58 -18.74
C SER A 141 -5.37 4.83 -17.56
N ARG A 142 -6.19 4.65 -16.52
CA ARG A 142 -5.89 3.79 -15.36
C ARG A 142 -5.84 2.30 -15.69
N ALA A 143 -6.27 1.88 -16.88
CA ALA A 143 -6.32 0.47 -17.28
C ALA A 143 -4.98 -0.27 -17.12
N VAL A 144 -3.85 0.45 -17.25
CA VAL A 144 -2.51 -0.09 -17.02
C VAL A 144 -2.32 -0.49 -15.55
N ILE A 145 -2.69 0.39 -14.60
CA ILE A 145 -2.63 0.11 -13.16
C ILE A 145 -3.52 -1.09 -12.80
N ASP A 146 -4.76 -1.11 -13.31
CA ASP A 146 -5.71 -2.18 -13.02
C ASP A 146 -5.17 -3.54 -13.48
N THR A 147 -4.59 -3.58 -14.69
CA THR A 147 -4.02 -4.78 -15.30
C THR A 147 -2.79 -5.27 -14.54
N ILE A 148 -1.85 -4.39 -14.20
CA ILE A 148 -0.65 -4.78 -13.46
C ILE A 148 -1.02 -5.26 -12.05
N SER A 149 -1.98 -4.60 -11.39
CA SER A 149 -2.47 -5.02 -10.06
C SER A 149 -3.13 -6.39 -10.11
N ASP A 150 -3.87 -6.70 -11.18
CA ASP A 150 -4.49 -8.01 -11.40
C ASP A 150 -3.46 -9.14 -11.42
N ILE A 151 -2.43 -8.96 -12.23
CA ILE A 151 -1.35 -9.94 -12.37
C ILE A 151 -0.55 -10.02 -11.07
N GLY A 152 -0.26 -8.88 -10.43
CA GLY A 152 0.46 -8.85 -9.17
C GLY A 152 -0.22 -9.64 -8.04
N LEU A 153 -1.56 -9.67 -8.02
CA LEU A 153 -2.35 -10.45 -7.07
C LEU A 153 -2.28 -11.96 -7.29
N GLN A 154 -1.67 -12.45 -8.36
CA GLN A 154 -1.35 -13.88 -8.47
C GLN A 154 -0.34 -14.31 -7.39
N ASN A 155 0.46 -13.38 -6.85
CA ASN A 155 1.34 -13.62 -5.71
C ASN A 155 0.97 -12.72 -4.52
N ILE A 156 -0.16 -13.02 -3.87
CA ILE A 156 -0.64 -12.26 -2.70
C ILE A 156 0.36 -12.29 -1.55
N GLU A 157 1.06 -13.41 -1.32
CA GLU A 157 2.02 -13.52 -0.22
C GLU A 157 3.09 -12.42 -0.29
N ASN A 158 3.60 -12.10 -1.50
CA ASN A 158 4.63 -11.08 -1.67
C ASN A 158 4.07 -9.68 -1.97
N ASN A 159 2.96 -9.60 -2.71
CA ASN A 159 2.50 -8.35 -3.31
C ASN A 159 1.20 -7.80 -2.73
N GLY A 160 0.41 -8.63 -2.04
CA GLY A 160 -0.97 -8.30 -1.67
C GLY A 160 -1.08 -7.05 -0.80
N LEU A 161 -0.21 -6.95 0.22
CA LEU A 161 -0.13 -5.77 1.08
C LEU A 161 0.22 -4.52 0.27
N PHE A 162 1.31 -4.57 -0.52
CA PHE A 162 1.73 -3.41 -1.31
C PHE A 162 0.67 -2.98 -2.32
N ILE A 163 0.09 -3.91 -3.08
CA ILE A 163 -0.95 -3.62 -4.09
C ILE A 163 -2.15 -2.95 -3.43
N PHE A 164 -2.58 -3.41 -2.25
CA PHE A 164 -3.63 -2.75 -1.50
C PHE A 164 -3.28 -1.28 -1.20
N HIS A 165 -2.11 -1.01 -0.62
CA HIS A 165 -1.72 0.37 -0.29
C HIS A 165 -1.53 1.22 -1.55
N MET A 166 -0.97 0.66 -2.64
CA MET A 166 -0.80 1.33 -3.92
C MET A 166 -2.15 1.74 -4.52
N LEU A 167 -3.13 0.83 -4.57
CA LEU A 167 -4.47 1.11 -5.08
C LEU A 167 -5.17 2.20 -4.24
N ARG A 168 -4.98 2.17 -2.91
CA ARG A 168 -5.52 3.20 -2.00
C ARG A 168 -4.85 4.56 -2.14
N ALA A 169 -3.56 4.59 -2.47
CA ALA A 169 -2.81 5.80 -2.76
C ALA A 169 -3.29 6.41 -4.08
N PHE A 170 -3.33 5.59 -5.14
CA PHE A 170 -3.81 5.99 -6.46
C PHE A 170 -5.25 6.54 -6.42
N HIS A 171 -6.16 5.85 -5.73
CA HIS A 171 -7.56 6.26 -5.63
C HIS A 171 -7.82 7.49 -4.75
N PHE A 172 -6.82 8.01 -4.04
CA PHE A 172 -7.03 9.15 -3.12
C PHE A 172 -7.42 10.45 -3.86
N LYS A 173 -6.75 10.75 -4.98
CA LYS A 173 -7.06 11.91 -5.85
C LYS A 173 -7.23 11.57 -7.33
N GLN A 174 -6.59 10.49 -7.80
CA GLN A 174 -6.62 10.05 -9.21
C GLN A 174 -6.20 11.13 -10.21
N GLU A 175 -5.18 11.92 -9.87
CA GLU A 175 -4.64 12.90 -10.80
C GLU A 175 -4.04 12.20 -12.03
N LYS A 176 -4.49 12.60 -13.23
CA LYS A 176 -4.06 11.97 -14.49
C LYS A 176 -2.55 12.00 -14.66
N THR A 177 -1.90 13.07 -14.22
CA THR A 177 -0.44 13.27 -14.26
C THR A 177 0.33 12.25 -13.41
N HIS A 178 -0.29 11.65 -12.38
CA HIS A 178 0.39 10.71 -11.49
C HIS A 178 0.21 9.23 -11.90
N ILE A 179 -0.74 8.93 -12.80
CA ILE A 179 -1.08 7.55 -13.20
C ILE A 179 0.18 6.79 -13.66
N TRP A 180 1.01 7.43 -14.49
CA TRP A 180 2.20 6.78 -15.01
C TRP A 180 3.21 6.43 -13.90
N THR A 181 3.40 7.31 -12.92
CA THR A 181 4.25 7.05 -11.76
C THR A 181 3.79 5.84 -10.97
N TYR A 182 2.48 5.70 -10.73
CA TYR A 182 1.94 4.51 -10.04
C TYR A 182 2.12 3.23 -10.87
N ALA A 183 1.96 3.31 -12.20
CA ALA A 183 2.23 2.18 -13.09
C ALA A 183 3.71 1.76 -13.07
N CYS A 184 4.64 2.71 -13.14
CA CYS A 184 6.08 2.46 -13.01
C CYS A 184 6.42 1.83 -11.65
N CYS A 185 5.87 2.36 -10.56
CA CYS A 185 6.07 1.84 -9.22
C CYS A 185 5.62 0.36 -9.12
N LEU A 186 4.45 0.03 -9.67
CA LEU A 186 3.98 -1.36 -9.70
C LEU A 186 4.90 -2.28 -10.51
N ILE A 187 5.32 -1.88 -11.71
CA ILE A 187 6.23 -2.67 -12.53
C ILE A 187 7.54 -2.93 -11.76
N ASP A 188 8.09 -1.88 -11.14
CA ASP A 188 9.35 -1.99 -10.40
C ASP A 188 9.24 -2.89 -9.15
N ILE A 189 8.07 -2.97 -8.52
CA ILE A 189 7.82 -3.92 -7.43
C ILE A 189 7.66 -5.33 -7.97
N LEU A 190 6.84 -5.54 -9.01
CA LEU A 190 6.58 -6.88 -9.53
C LEU A 190 7.80 -7.53 -10.18
N GLN A 191 8.72 -6.75 -10.74
CA GLN A 191 9.96 -7.30 -11.33
C GLN A 191 10.92 -7.94 -10.33
N SER A 192 10.72 -7.69 -9.03
CA SER A 192 11.58 -8.24 -7.96
C SER A 192 11.43 -9.75 -7.77
N SER A 193 10.34 -10.36 -8.28
CA SER A 193 10.09 -11.79 -8.16
C SER A 193 9.34 -12.36 -9.35
N SER A 194 9.50 -13.66 -9.61
CA SER A 194 8.71 -14.36 -10.61
C SER A 194 7.24 -14.44 -10.19
N LEU A 195 6.32 -14.21 -11.12
CA LEU A 195 4.90 -14.35 -10.89
C LEU A 195 4.44 -15.78 -11.22
N PRO A 196 3.57 -16.39 -10.39
CA PRO A 196 2.96 -17.67 -10.71
C PRO A 196 1.94 -17.51 -11.84
N GLU A 197 1.49 -18.60 -12.45
CA GLU A 197 0.39 -18.55 -13.41
C GLU A 197 -0.96 -18.19 -12.75
N PRO A 198 -1.93 -17.62 -13.50
CA PRO A 198 -3.27 -17.35 -12.99
C PRO A 198 -3.90 -18.58 -12.34
N HIS A 199 -4.48 -18.39 -11.16
CA HIS A 199 -5.02 -19.51 -10.39
C HIS A 199 -6.49 -19.81 -10.72
N ASN A 200 -6.93 -21.04 -10.42
CA ASN A 200 -8.35 -21.39 -10.46
C ASN A 200 -9.10 -20.76 -9.28
N ARG A 201 -10.24 -20.15 -9.57
CA ARG A 201 -11.17 -19.61 -8.56
C ARG A 201 -11.59 -20.71 -7.58
N LYS A 202 -11.73 -20.31 -6.31
CA LYS A 202 -12.26 -21.15 -5.24
C LYS A 202 -13.54 -20.54 -4.68
N ASP A 203 -14.30 -21.36 -3.96
CA ASP A 203 -15.52 -20.95 -3.27
C ASP A 203 -15.20 -20.59 -1.82
N LEU A 204 -14.44 -19.50 -1.65
CA LEU A 204 -14.02 -19.02 -0.34
C LEU A 204 -13.86 -17.51 -0.39
N GLU A 205 -14.43 -16.83 0.61
CA GLU A 205 -14.39 -15.37 0.76
C GLU A 205 -13.69 -15.01 2.07
N PRO A 206 -13.14 -13.78 2.19
CA PRO A 206 -12.45 -13.36 3.41
C PRO A 206 -13.30 -13.59 4.67
N ASN A 207 -14.58 -13.21 4.65
CA ASN A 207 -15.52 -13.38 5.78
C ASN A 207 -15.56 -14.79 6.36
N ASN A 208 -15.25 -15.83 5.58
CA ASN A 208 -15.28 -17.21 6.05
C ASN A 208 -14.11 -17.55 7.00
N LEU A 209 -12.99 -16.82 6.93
CA LEU A 209 -11.75 -17.13 7.68
C LEU A 209 -11.41 -16.13 8.79
N ILE A 210 -12.19 -15.04 8.95
CA ILE A 210 -11.83 -13.93 9.85
C ILE A 210 -11.54 -14.38 11.28
N ASP A 211 -12.35 -15.29 11.84
CA ASP A 211 -12.16 -15.83 13.20
C ASP A 211 -10.87 -16.64 13.32
N GLN A 212 -10.57 -17.45 12.30
CA GLN A 212 -9.39 -18.30 12.27
C GLN A 212 -8.12 -17.44 12.19
N ILE A 213 -8.11 -16.44 11.30
CA ILE A 213 -7.01 -15.47 11.17
C ILE A 213 -6.72 -14.80 12.52
N LEU A 214 -7.76 -14.29 13.19
CA LEU A 214 -7.62 -13.61 14.48
C LEU A 214 -7.06 -14.52 15.57
N SER A 215 -7.45 -15.80 15.57
CA SER A 215 -6.96 -16.80 16.53
C SER A 215 -5.56 -17.37 16.22
N TYR A 216 -5.05 -17.13 15.02
CA TYR A 216 -3.80 -17.72 14.55
C TYR A 216 -2.55 -17.00 15.07
N HIS A 217 -2.69 -15.75 15.54
CA HIS A 217 -1.63 -14.96 16.17
C HIS A 217 -0.40 -14.70 15.28
N ASP A 218 -0.56 -14.72 13.96
CA ASP A 218 0.45 -14.32 12.99
C ASP A 218 0.17 -12.89 12.51
N VAL A 219 1.11 -11.98 12.80
CA VAL A 219 0.99 -10.54 12.54
C VAL A 219 1.06 -10.23 11.04
N GLU A 220 1.99 -10.87 10.33
CA GLU A 220 2.19 -10.64 8.88
C GLU A 220 0.99 -11.16 8.10
N LEU A 221 0.47 -12.32 8.50
CA LEU A 221 -0.77 -12.87 7.95
C LEU A 221 -1.96 -11.96 8.24
N LEU A 222 -2.11 -11.45 9.47
CA LEU A 222 -3.19 -10.53 9.81
C LEU A 222 -3.15 -9.28 8.92
N VAL A 223 -2.01 -8.60 8.84
CA VAL A 223 -1.85 -7.37 8.06
C VAL A 223 -2.18 -7.61 6.59
N THR A 224 -1.65 -8.68 6.00
CA THR A 224 -1.93 -9.06 4.61
C THR A 224 -3.40 -9.43 4.41
N TYR A 225 -3.97 -10.21 5.31
CA TYR A 225 -5.38 -10.59 5.25
C TYR A 225 -6.32 -9.39 5.32
N ILE A 226 -6.05 -8.40 6.17
CA ILE A 226 -6.85 -7.17 6.25
C ILE A 226 -6.75 -6.35 4.97
N ALA A 227 -5.56 -6.24 4.37
CA ALA A 227 -5.38 -5.61 3.07
C ALA A 227 -6.22 -6.30 1.99
N ILE A 228 -6.19 -7.63 1.94
CA ILE A 228 -6.94 -8.44 0.98
C ILE A 228 -8.46 -8.41 1.22
N TYR A 229 -8.89 -8.42 2.48
CA TYR A 229 -10.29 -8.23 2.86
C TYR A 229 -10.85 -6.93 2.27
N ARG A 230 -10.06 -5.86 2.30
CA ARG A 230 -10.44 -4.55 1.75
C ARG A 230 -10.42 -4.51 0.23
N ILE A 231 -9.52 -5.25 -0.43
CA ILE A 231 -9.55 -5.41 -1.89
C ILE A 231 -10.82 -6.16 -2.31
N TRP A 232 -11.16 -7.24 -1.60
CA TRP A 232 -12.36 -8.05 -1.89
C TRP A 232 -13.65 -7.24 -1.81
N GLY A 233 -13.79 -6.40 -0.79
CA GLY A 233 -14.96 -5.54 -0.60
C GLY A 233 -14.93 -4.22 -1.39
N GLY A 234 -13.94 -4.01 -2.25
CA GLY A 234 -13.80 -2.81 -3.06
C GLY A 234 -14.66 -2.80 -4.33
N ASP A 235 -14.56 -1.70 -5.08
CA ASP A 235 -15.21 -1.53 -6.39
C ASP A 235 -14.13 -1.30 -7.46
N TYR A 236 -13.48 -2.39 -7.88
CA TYR A 236 -12.41 -2.39 -8.86
C TYR A 236 -12.90 -2.87 -10.23
N ILE A 237 -12.38 -2.32 -11.33
CA ILE A 237 -12.75 -2.74 -12.70
C ILE A 237 -12.52 -4.26 -12.89
N ARG A 238 -11.41 -4.77 -12.33
CA ARG A 238 -11.00 -6.17 -12.44
C ARG A 238 -11.41 -7.02 -11.22
N GLN A 239 -12.44 -6.62 -10.47
CA GLN A 239 -12.86 -7.29 -9.23
C GLN A 239 -13.00 -8.81 -9.37
N ASN A 240 -13.58 -9.29 -10.48
CA ASN A 240 -13.76 -10.74 -10.70
C ASN A 240 -12.42 -11.49 -10.73
N SER A 241 -11.39 -10.87 -11.31
CA SER A 241 -10.06 -11.43 -11.40
C SER A 241 -9.34 -11.33 -10.05
N TYR A 242 -9.49 -10.21 -9.34
CA TYR A 242 -8.97 -10.05 -7.98
C TYR A 242 -9.57 -11.11 -7.05
N ASN A 243 -10.89 -11.29 -7.08
CA ASN A 243 -11.60 -12.28 -6.28
C ASN A 243 -11.17 -13.71 -6.61
N ARG A 244 -10.81 -14.00 -7.88
CA ARG A 244 -10.26 -15.30 -8.26
C ARG A 244 -8.96 -15.58 -7.50
N GLU A 245 -8.00 -14.67 -7.57
CA GLU A 245 -6.69 -14.83 -6.91
C GLU A 245 -6.83 -14.82 -5.37
N ILE A 246 -7.67 -13.94 -4.83
CA ILE A 246 -7.95 -13.88 -3.39
C ILE A 246 -8.57 -15.18 -2.89
N SER A 247 -9.61 -15.69 -3.56
CA SER A 247 -10.25 -16.96 -3.17
C SER A 247 -9.27 -18.14 -3.19
N HIS A 248 -8.34 -18.14 -4.16
CA HIS A 248 -7.29 -19.13 -4.24
C HIS A 248 -6.32 -19.05 -3.06
N TRP A 249 -5.81 -17.85 -2.76
CA TRP A 249 -4.92 -17.61 -1.62
C TRP A 249 -5.57 -17.99 -0.29
N LEU A 250 -6.84 -17.60 -0.07
CA LEU A 250 -7.59 -18.00 1.12
C LEU A 250 -7.68 -19.53 1.25
N SER A 251 -7.85 -20.26 0.14
CA SER A 251 -7.93 -21.73 0.19
C SER A 251 -6.60 -22.40 0.62
N LYS A 252 -5.46 -21.77 0.30
CA LYS A 252 -4.14 -22.22 0.77
C LYS A 252 -4.02 -22.02 2.28
N ILE A 253 -4.49 -20.88 2.79
CA ILE A 253 -4.50 -20.56 4.22
C ILE A 253 -5.45 -21.47 5.01
N ASP A 254 -6.69 -21.65 4.56
CA ASP A 254 -7.64 -22.55 5.24
C ASP A 254 -7.07 -23.98 5.35
N SER A 255 -6.35 -24.42 4.32
CA SER A 255 -5.67 -25.72 4.32
C SER A 255 -4.50 -25.81 5.30
N SER A 256 -3.82 -24.69 5.61
CA SER A 256 -2.73 -24.68 6.60
C SER A 256 -3.28 -24.70 8.03
N PHE A 257 -4.39 -24.00 8.30
CA PHE A 257 -5.04 -24.01 9.61
C PHE A 257 -5.53 -25.39 10.03
N LYS A 258 -6.12 -26.16 9.11
CA LYS A 258 -6.59 -27.53 9.39
C LYS A 258 -5.49 -28.51 9.81
N LYS A 259 -4.21 -28.16 9.60
CA LYS A 259 -3.06 -29.00 9.99
C LYS A 259 -2.49 -28.65 11.37
N MET A 260 -2.89 -27.54 11.97
CA MET A 260 -2.41 -27.12 13.29
C MET A 260 -3.54 -27.26 14.33
N ASP A 261 -3.33 -28.09 15.35
CA ASP A 261 -4.20 -28.08 16.54
C ASP A 261 -4.03 -26.72 17.23
N ILE A 262 -5.09 -25.91 17.21
CA ILE A 262 -5.10 -24.59 17.83
C ILE A 262 -5.01 -24.78 19.35
N ASN A 263 -3.81 -24.64 19.90
CA ASN A 263 -3.61 -24.55 21.33
C ASN A 263 -4.14 -23.19 21.80
N GLU A 264 -5.32 -23.18 22.42
CA GLU A 264 -5.87 -22.03 23.12
C GLU A 264 -5.00 -21.71 24.36
N SER A 265 -3.81 -21.17 24.14
CA SER A 265 -3.02 -20.61 25.23
C SER A 265 -3.73 -19.35 25.72
N LYS A 266 -4.10 -19.34 27.00
CA LYS A 266 -4.71 -18.18 27.66
C LYS A 266 -3.76 -17.00 27.58
N ILE A 267 -4.02 -16.08 26.65
CA ILE A 267 -3.33 -14.79 26.59
C ILE A 267 -3.54 -14.08 27.93
N LYS A 268 -2.45 -13.77 28.62
CA LYS A 268 -2.48 -12.83 29.76
C LYS A 268 -2.69 -11.44 29.19
N LEU A 269 -3.96 -11.03 29.15
CA LEU A 269 -4.39 -9.71 28.67
C LEU A 269 -4.08 -8.66 29.74
N ASP A 270 -3.25 -7.67 29.42
CA ASP A 270 -3.30 -6.40 30.13
C ASP A 270 -4.50 -5.62 29.58
N LYS A 271 -5.62 -5.64 30.31
CA LYS A 271 -6.91 -5.09 29.88
C LYS A 271 -6.97 -3.57 29.93
N ASN A 272 -5.88 -2.90 30.32
CA ASN A 272 -5.88 -1.48 30.65
C ASN A 272 -5.68 -0.55 29.45
N ILE A 273 -5.53 -1.07 28.22
CA ILE A 273 -5.28 -0.24 27.05
C ILE A 273 -6.59 -0.05 26.29
N ILE A 274 -7.18 1.11 26.50
CA ILE A 274 -8.35 1.59 25.78
C ILE A 274 -7.83 2.18 24.47
N TYR A 275 -7.91 1.43 23.36
CA TYR A 275 -7.51 1.85 22.01
C TYR A 275 -8.54 2.78 21.35
N ASN A 276 -9.20 3.65 22.11
CA ASN A 276 -10.25 4.52 21.56
C ASN A 276 -9.67 5.73 20.79
N ASN A 277 -8.34 5.90 20.80
CA ASN A 277 -7.65 6.93 20.03
C ASN A 277 -6.38 6.38 19.36
N TYR A 278 -6.51 5.89 18.12
CA TYR A 278 -5.38 5.36 17.35
C TYR A 278 -4.35 6.43 16.98
N ILE A 279 -4.74 7.71 16.94
CA ILE A 279 -3.79 8.81 16.74
C ILE A 279 -2.81 8.86 17.91
N ASP A 280 -3.30 8.88 19.15
CA ASP A 280 -2.42 8.92 20.35
C ASP A 280 -1.50 7.70 20.42
N VAL A 281 -2.01 6.51 20.05
CA VAL A 281 -1.19 5.28 20.02
C VAL A 281 -0.10 5.40 18.96
N ALA A 282 -0.43 5.90 17.77
CA ALA A 282 0.54 6.12 16.70
C ALA A 282 1.61 7.16 17.07
N GLU A 283 1.22 8.27 17.72
CA GLU A 283 2.15 9.28 18.23
C GLU A 283 3.12 8.70 19.28
N ASN A 284 2.61 7.83 20.17
CA ASN A 284 3.44 7.13 21.13
C ASN A 284 4.45 6.20 20.47
N ILE A 285 4.04 5.43 19.44
CA ILE A 285 4.95 4.56 18.67
C ILE A 285 6.07 5.39 18.03
N ILE A 286 5.75 6.53 17.42
CA ILE A 286 6.74 7.41 16.80
C ILE A 286 7.70 8.01 17.82
N SER A 287 7.21 8.29 19.03
CA SER A 287 8.00 8.87 20.12
C SER A 287 8.94 7.85 20.80
N GLN A 288 8.83 6.56 20.47
CA GLN A 288 9.74 5.53 20.99
C GLN A 288 11.14 5.67 20.39
N LYS A 289 12.18 5.25 21.14
CA LYS A 289 13.57 5.22 20.68
C LYS A 289 13.86 4.02 19.77
N SER A 290 13.00 3.83 18.76
CA SER A 290 13.05 2.70 17.83
C SER A 290 13.53 3.14 16.45
N SER A 291 13.96 2.20 15.61
CA SER A 291 14.36 2.51 14.24
C SER A 291 13.14 2.92 13.38
N VAL A 292 13.37 3.73 12.34
CA VAL A 292 12.31 4.12 11.37
C VAL A 292 11.57 2.90 10.81
N ARG A 293 12.30 1.82 10.51
CA ARG A 293 11.70 0.57 10.03
C ARG A 293 10.75 -0.04 11.05
N GLN A 294 11.17 -0.17 12.31
CA GLN A 294 10.34 -0.76 13.36
C GLN A 294 9.09 0.08 13.64
N ILE A 295 9.25 1.40 13.70
CA ILE A 295 8.12 2.34 13.84
C ILE A 295 7.14 2.17 12.67
N SER A 296 7.65 2.07 11.44
CA SER A 296 6.81 1.86 10.25
C SER A 296 6.03 0.55 10.31
N ILE A 297 6.66 -0.55 10.70
CA ILE A 297 6.01 -1.85 10.89
C ILE A 297 4.88 -1.75 11.93
N ASN A 298 5.18 -1.14 13.08
CA ASN A 298 4.21 -0.97 14.17
C ASN A 298 2.99 -0.14 13.75
N ILE A 299 3.20 0.92 12.96
CA ILE A 299 2.12 1.74 12.41
C ILE A 299 1.26 0.95 11.41
N ILE A 300 1.86 0.10 10.59
CA ILE A 300 1.12 -0.76 9.64
C ILE A 300 0.26 -1.77 10.40
N ILE A 301 0.80 -2.40 11.44
CA ILE A 301 0.05 -3.31 12.31
C ILE A 301 -1.09 -2.56 13.00
N LEU A 302 -0.83 -1.37 13.53
CA LEU A 302 -1.85 -0.55 14.20
C LEU A 302 -3.00 -0.20 13.25
N GLU A 303 -2.72 0.12 11.98
CA GLU A 303 -3.76 0.41 11.00
C GLU A 303 -4.62 -0.82 10.68
N ALA A 304 -4.00 -2.00 10.58
CA ALA A 304 -4.72 -3.25 10.40
C ALA A 304 -5.63 -3.55 11.59
N ILE A 305 -5.13 -3.40 12.83
CA ILE A 305 -5.91 -3.54 14.08
C ILE A 305 -7.07 -2.54 14.11
N ARG A 306 -6.80 -1.27 13.79
CA ARG A 306 -7.84 -0.23 13.73
C ARG A 306 -8.97 -0.61 12.78
N TYR A 307 -8.63 -1.09 11.59
CA TYR A 307 -9.65 -1.46 10.61
C TYR A 307 -10.47 -2.66 11.08
N ILE A 308 -9.82 -3.71 11.59
CA ILE A 308 -10.50 -4.94 12.03
C ILE A 308 -11.37 -4.70 13.26
N GLU A 309 -10.95 -3.86 14.20
CA GLU A 309 -11.74 -3.52 15.39
C GLU A 309 -13.06 -2.83 15.03
N ILE A 310 -13.08 -2.00 13.97
CA ILE A 310 -14.30 -1.36 13.47
C ILE A 310 -15.29 -2.38 12.90
N ILE A 311 -14.80 -3.38 12.17
CA ILE A 311 -15.67 -4.36 11.48
C ILE A 311 -16.05 -5.55 12.37
N LYS A 312 -15.15 -5.96 13.28
CA LYS A 312 -15.30 -7.12 14.16
C LYS A 312 -14.43 -6.95 15.41
N PRO A 313 -14.96 -6.29 16.46
CA PRO A 313 -14.29 -6.23 17.74
C PRO A 313 -14.01 -7.64 18.28
N ASP A 314 -12.74 -7.93 18.57
CA ASP A 314 -12.31 -9.25 19.03
C ASP A 314 -11.20 -9.14 20.09
N LYS A 315 -11.22 -10.03 21.09
CA LYS A 315 -10.23 -10.01 22.18
C LYS A 315 -8.84 -10.45 21.73
N ASN A 316 -8.73 -11.22 20.65
CA ASN A 316 -7.44 -11.60 20.11
C ASN A 316 -6.68 -10.41 19.53
N LEU A 317 -7.35 -9.28 19.23
CA LEU A 317 -6.68 -8.03 18.83
C LEU A 317 -5.70 -7.51 19.89
N TYR A 318 -5.95 -7.78 21.17
CA TYR A 318 -5.02 -7.43 22.24
C TYR A 318 -3.67 -8.17 22.12
N TYR A 319 -3.64 -9.39 21.56
CA TYR A 319 -2.38 -10.07 21.27
C TYR A 319 -1.52 -9.24 20.30
N TYR A 320 -2.13 -8.84 19.19
CA TYR A 320 -1.46 -8.06 18.14
C TYR A 320 -1.04 -6.68 18.66
N ALA A 321 -1.91 -6.03 19.44
CA ALA A 321 -1.60 -4.73 20.01
C ALA A 321 -0.44 -4.79 21.04
N ASN A 322 -0.32 -5.90 21.79
CA ASN A 322 0.82 -6.13 22.67
C ASN A 322 2.15 -6.32 21.92
N GLN A 323 2.14 -6.79 20.65
CA GLN A 323 3.36 -6.88 19.85
C GLN A 323 3.94 -5.49 19.56
N ILE A 324 3.07 -4.49 19.34
CA ILE A 324 3.48 -3.10 19.09
C ILE A 324 4.06 -2.43 20.34
N ILE A 325 3.55 -2.77 21.52
CA ILE A 325 3.95 -2.13 22.78
C ILE A 325 5.28 -2.67 23.31
N ASN A 326 5.56 -3.95 23.05
CA ASN A 326 6.75 -4.63 23.55
C ASN A 326 7.92 -4.66 22.55
N SER A 327 7.76 -4.12 21.35
CA SER A 327 8.78 -4.02 20.28
C SER A 327 9.64 -2.77 20.41
#